data_AF-A0A953EF39-F1
#
_entry.id   AF-A0A953EF39-F1
#
_cell.length_a   1.000
_cell.length_b   1.000
_cell.length_c   1.000
_cell.angle_alpha   90.00
_cell.angle_beta   90.00
_cell.angle_gamma   90.00
#
_symmetry.space_group_name_H-M   'P 1'
#
loop_
_entity.id
_entity.type
_entity.pdbx_description
1 polymer ?
#
loop_
_entity_poly.entity_id
_entity_poly.type
_entity_poly.pdbx_seq_one_letter_code
_entity_poly.pdbx_strand_id
1 'polypeptide(L)'
;LQPAGAFRAPAERGIPLRRVGEHRELADLAAFLVSDMAAYITGEAVVIDGGKRWLGGARSGGEEMLDWTDADWAALRANRPKA
;
A
#
# COMPACT_ATOMS: atom_id res chain seq x y z
N LEU A 1 -8.05 7.22 5.09
CA LEU A 1 -7.83 7.56 6.51
C LEU A 1 -9.15 7.40 7.24
N GLN A 2 -9.12 6.83 8.44
CA GLN A 2 -10.34 6.67 9.25
C GLN A 2 -10.10 7.22 10.66
N PRO A 3 -11.14 7.81 11.28
CA PRO A 3 -11.07 8.25 12.68
C PRO A 3 -11.01 7.06 13.62
N ALA A 4 -10.35 7.25 14.76
CA ALA A 4 -10.25 6.23 15.80
C ALA A 4 -11.66 5.79 16.23
N GLY A 5 -11.95 4.48 16.15
CA GLY A 5 -13.19 3.88 16.64
C GLY A 5 -14.30 3.63 15.61
N ALA A 6 -14.11 3.94 14.33
CA ALA A 6 -15.12 3.64 13.30
C ALA A 6 -14.97 2.21 12.72
N PHE A 7 -16.05 1.42 12.82
CA PHE A 7 -16.41 0.11 12.24
C PHE A 7 -15.35 -0.76 11.51
N ARG A 8 -15.23 -2.01 11.96
CA ARG A 8 -14.29 -3.07 11.54
C ARG A 8 -14.87 -3.91 10.37
N ALA A 9 -14.33 -3.79 9.16
CA ALA A 9 -14.60 -4.69 8.01
C ALA A 9 -13.42 -4.68 7.02
N PRO A 10 -13.28 -5.66 6.09
CA PRO A 10 -12.00 -6.20 5.60
C PRO A 10 -11.32 -5.35 4.52
N ALA A 11 -11.17 -4.04 4.77
CA ALA A 11 -10.40 -3.13 3.92
C ALA A 11 -8.90 -3.47 3.90
N GLU A 12 -8.44 -4.36 4.78
CA GLU A 12 -7.04 -4.72 4.97
C GLU A 12 -6.46 -5.56 3.83
N ARG A 13 -7.25 -6.40 3.13
CA ARG A 13 -6.68 -7.33 2.13
C ARG A 13 -6.08 -6.64 0.91
N GLY A 14 -6.72 -5.57 0.44
CA GLY A 14 -6.22 -4.76 -0.67
C GLY A 14 -5.21 -3.69 -0.26
N ILE A 15 -4.80 -3.65 1.02
CA ILE A 15 -3.77 -2.74 1.52
C ILE A 15 -2.57 -3.59 1.93
N PRO A 16 -1.40 -3.44 1.30
CA PRO A 16 -0.20 -4.19 1.66
C PRO A 16 0.17 -4.08 3.15
N LEU A 17 -0.04 -2.91 3.76
CA LEU A 17 0.16 -2.71 5.20
C LEU A 17 -0.89 -3.37 6.10
N ARG A 18 -1.92 -4.02 5.54
CA ARG A 18 -3.02 -4.70 6.24
C ARG A 18 -3.71 -3.84 7.30
N ARG A 19 -3.73 -2.52 7.10
CA ARG A 19 -4.43 -1.56 7.94
C ARG A 19 -4.78 -0.30 7.15
N VAL A 20 -5.81 0.40 7.61
CA VAL A 20 -6.07 1.76 7.13
C VAL A 20 -5.14 2.74 7.88
N GLY A 21 -4.68 3.77 7.18
CA GLY A 21 -3.91 4.86 7.81
C GLY A 21 -4.75 5.71 8.76
N GLU A 22 -4.12 6.19 9.82
CA GLU A 22 -4.70 7.10 10.80
C GLU A 22 -4.60 8.56 10.34
N HIS A 23 -5.54 9.42 10.77
CA HIS A 23 -5.47 10.85 10.44
C HIS A 23 -4.18 11.53 10.90
N ARG A 24 -3.60 11.06 12.02
CA ARG A 24 -2.34 11.59 12.53
C ARG A 24 -1.19 11.40 11.54
N GLU A 25 -1.13 10.27 10.84
CA GLU A 25 -0.08 9.99 9.85
C GLU A 25 -0.14 10.98 8.67
N LEU A 26 -1.34 11.39 8.25
CA LEU A 26 -1.49 12.45 7.25
C LEU A 26 -1.05 13.81 7.82
N ALA A 27 -1.44 14.12 9.06
CA ALA A 27 -1.07 15.38 9.70
C ALA A 27 0.46 15.51 9.86
N ASP A 28 1.13 14.43 10.26
CA ASP A 28 2.58 14.39 10.41
C ASP A 28 3.29 14.57 9.06
N LEU A 29 2.82 13.91 7.99
CA LEU A 29 3.34 14.12 6.64
C LEU A 29 3.13 15.57 6.15
N ALA A 30 1.93 16.11 6.35
CA ALA A 30 1.63 17.49 5.97
C ALA A 30 2.51 18.49 6.75
N ALA A 31 2.73 18.27 8.05
CA ALA A 31 3.61 19.08 8.87
C ALA A 31 5.06 19.05 8.37
N PHE A 32 5.57 17.87 7.99
CA PHE A 32 6.89 17.75 7.36
C PHE A 32 6.97 18.54 6.04
N LEU A 33 6.01 18.35 5.13
CA LEU A 33 6.02 18.97 3.80
C LEU A 33 5.91 20.50 3.83
N VAL A 34 5.30 21.06 4.88
CA VAL A 34 5.19 22.52 5.07
C VAL A 34 6.41 23.10 5.82
N SER A 35 7.22 22.26 6.46
CA SER A 35 8.38 22.71 7.23
C SER A 35 9.60 23.06 6.35
N ASP A 36 10.55 23.80 6.93
CA ASP A 36 11.85 24.10 6.29
C ASP A 36 12.67 22.83 5.95
N MET A 37 12.38 21.69 6.59
CA MET A 37 13.05 20.42 6.29
C MET A 37 12.71 19.90 4.88
N ALA A 38 11.61 20.36 4.29
CA ALA A 38 11.16 19.99 2.96
C ALA A 38 11.37 21.11 1.93
N ALA A 39 12.22 22.11 2.21
CA ALA A 39 12.35 23.34 1.41
C ALA A 39 12.69 23.14 -0.08
N TYR A 40 13.20 21.97 -0.46
CA TYR A 40 13.53 21.65 -1.86
C TYR A 40 12.58 20.62 -2.51
N ILE A 41 11.53 20.20 -1.79
CA ILE A 41 10.51 19.28 -2.32
C ILE A 41 9.41 20.12 -2.94
N THR A 42 9.40 20.20 -4.27
CA THR A 42 8.41 20.97 -5.04
C THR A 42 7.86 20.17 -6.21
N GLY A 43 6.57 20.36 -6.53
CA GLY A 43 5.93 19.69 -7.67
C GLY A 43 5.64 18.20 -7.48
N GLU A 44 5.87 17.68 -6.27
CA GLU A 44 5.70 16.26 -5.94
C GLU A 44 4.29 15.93 -5.42
N ALA A 45 3.84 14.69 -5.64
CA ALA A 45 2.58 14.15 -5.12
C ALA A 45 2.84 12.88 -4.29
N VAL A 46 2.98 13.03 -2.97
CA VAL A 46 3.30 11.92 -2.06
C VAL A 46 2.06 11.05 -1.80
N VAL A 47 2.15 9.77 -2.15
CA VAL A 47 1.09 8.77 -1.93
C VAL A 47 1.20 8.16 -0.53
N ILE A 48 0.16 8.30 0.29
CA ILE A 48 0.06 7.75 1.66
C ILE A 48 -1.14 6.81 1.80
N ASP A 49 -1.10 5.68 1.11
CA ASP A 49 -2.24 4.75 1.02
C ASP A 49 -1.94 3.31 1.48
N GLY A 50 -0.80 3.12 2.15
CA GLY A 50 -0.35 1.81 2.62
C GLY A 50 0.03 0.84 1.49
N GLY A 51 0.36 1.35 0.30
CA GLY A 51 0.77 0.56 -0.87
C GLY A 51 -0.39 0.17 -1.79
N LYS A 52 -1.61 0.63 -1.50
CA LYS A 52 -2.83 0.26 -2.21
C LYS A 52 -2.78 0.64 -3.69
N ARG A 53 -2.25 1.80 -4.06
CA ARG A 53 -2.16 2.24 -5.46
C ARG A 53 -1.24 1.36 -6.30
N TRP A 54 -0.18 0.83 -5.70
CA TRP A 54 0.79 -0.02 -6.39
C TRP A 54 0.31 -1.47 -6.53
N LEU A 55 -0.41 -1.99 -5.52
CA LEU A 55 -0.91 -3.36 -5.54
C LEU A 55 -2.35 -3.51 -6.05
N GLY A 56 -3.23 -2.54 -5.79
CA GLY A 56 -4.64 -2.53 -6.20
C GLY A 56 -4.95 -1.68 -7.44
N GLY A 57 -3.94 -1.04 -8.06
CA GLY A 57 -4.07 -0.28 -9.30
C GLY A 57 -4.10 -1.20 -10.52
N ALA A 58 -5.30 -1.65 -10.91
CA ALA A 58 -5.67 -2.23 -12.20
C ALA A 58 -4.55 -2.95 -12.99
N ARG A 59 -4.42 -4.28 -12.78
CA ARG A 59 -3.93 -5.34 -13.71
C ARG A 59 -2.83 -6.27 -13.19
N SER A 60 -2.32 -6.14 -11.96
CA SER A 60 -1.17 -6.94 -11.53
C SER A 60 -1.50 -8.29 -10.87
N GLY A 61 -2.74 -8.59 -10.48
CA GLY A 61 -3.05 -9.82 -9.71
C GLY A 61 -2.28 -9.94 -8.39
N GLY A 62 -1.56 -8.87 -7.99
CA GLY A 62 -0.62 -8.88 -6.88
C GLY A 62 -1.29 -8.97 -5.52
N GLU A 63 -2.58 -8.59 -5.43
CA GLU A 63 -3.37 -8.74 -4.20
C GLU A 63 -3.46 -10.20 -3.76
N GLU A 64 -3.63 -11.14 -4.69
CA GLU A 64 -3.67 -12.58 -4.37
C GLU A 64 -2.29 -13.11 -3.96
N MET A 65 -1.24 -12.57 -4.58
CA MET A 65 0.15 -12.94 -4.32
C MET A 65 0.63 -12.53 -2.91
N LEU A 66 -0.05 -11.58 -2.26
CA LEU A 66 0.23 -11.23 -0.85
C LEU A 66 -0.07 -12.37 0.11
N ASP A 67 -0.93 -13.31 -0.27
CA ASP A 67 -1.34 -14.46 0.53
C ASP A 67 -0.74 -15.79 0.01
N TRP A 68 0.13 -15.74 -1.02
CA TRP A 68 0.77 -16.94 -1.58
C TRP A 68 1.77 -17.57 -0.62
N THR A 69 1.71 -18.90 -0.57
CA THR A 69 2.69 -19.74 0.13
C THR A 69 3.90 -20.04 -0.76
N ASP A 70 4.94 -20.60 -0.16
CA ASP A 70 6.11 -21.10 -0.92
C ASP A 70 5.72 -22.18 -1.95
N ALA A 71 4.66 -22.96 -1.67
CA ALA A 71 4.15 -23.97 -2.59
C ALA A 71 3.50 -23.34 -3.83
N ASP A 72 2.74 -22.26 -3.66
CA ASP A 72 2.13 -21.51 -4.76
C ASP A 72 3.21 -20.91 -5.67
N TRP A 73 4.26 -20.37 -5.06
CA TRP A 73 5.44 -19.89 -5.79
C TRP A 73 6.18 -20.99 -6.54
N ALA A 74 6.33 -22.17 -5.94
CA ALA A 74 6.96 -23.32 -6.59
C ALA A 74 6.15 -23.79 -7.81
N ALA A 75 4.82 -23.86 -7.68
CA ALA A 75 3.92 -24.25 -8.77
C ALA A 75 3.98 -23.27 -9.95
N LEU A 76 4.00 -21.95 -9.68
CA LEU A 76 4.15 -20.94 -10.74
C LEU A 76 5.47 -21.13 -11.52
N ARG A 77 6.58 -21.33 -10.81
CA ARG A 77 7.91 -21.49 -11.42
C ARG A 77 7.99 -22.76 -12.27
N ALA A 78 7.35 -23.85 -11.83
CA ALA A 78 7.30 -25.10 -12.57
C ALA A 78 6.54 -24.99 -13.91
N ASN A 79 5.51 -24.14 -13.95
CA ASN A 79 4.64 -23.95 -15.13
C ASN A 79 5.07 -22.81 -16.06
N ARG A 80 6.19 -22.13 -15.79
CA ARG A 80 6.67 -21.04 -16.65
C ARG A 80 7.20 -21.65 -17.96
N PRO A 81 6.68 -21.26 -19.14
CA PRO A 81 7.20 -21.76 -20.41
C PRO A 81 8.68 -21.41 -20.51
N LYS A 82 9.51 -22.37 -20.92
CA LYS A 82 10.92 -22.09 -21.25
C LYS A 82 10.91 -21.15 -22.46
N ALA A 83 11.56 -19.99 -22.30
CA ALA A 83 11.80 -19.05 -23.38
C ALA A 83 12.72 -19.66 -24.44
#